data_AF-A0ABD0NTE4-F1
#
_entry.id   AF-A0ABD0NTE4-F1
#
_cell.length_a   1.000
_cell.length_b   1.000
_cell.length_c   1.000
_cell.angle_alpha   90.00
_cell.angle_beta   90.00
_cell.angle_gamma   90.00
#
_symmetry.space_group_name_H-M   'P 1'
#
loop_
_entity.id
_entity.type
_entity.pdbx_description
1 polymer ?
#
loop_
_entity_poly.entity_id
_entity_poly.type
_entity_poly.pdbx_seq_one_letter_code
_entity_poly.pdbx_strand_id
1 'polypeptide(L)'
;ILQVSKLDERIQSIFEDAFAVLGRLDNISLVMGFHPQYLESFLKTQHYLLQMDGPLSLHCRHYIGIMAAARHQCTYLVNLHVNDFLQVGGDPKWLNGLEEAPQKLQALGELNKILAHRPWLLTKEHIE
;
A
#
# COMPACT_ATOMS: atom_id res chain seq x y z
N ILE A 1 -16.37 6.64 -18.85
CA ILE A 1 -16.67 7.38 -17.61
C ILE A 1 -17.86 6.66 -16.98
N LEU A 2 -17.63 5.92 -15.88
CA LEU A 2 -18.66 5.09 -15.24
C LEU A 2 -19.82 5.99 -14.80
N GLN A 3 -20.98 5.85 -15.44
CA GLN A 3 -22.23 6.41 -14.94
C GLN A 3 -22.65 5.56 -13.73
N VAL A 4 -22.13 5.93 -12.57
CA VAL A 4 -22.62 5.40 -11.29
C VAL A 4 -23.92 6.14 -10.99
N SER A 5 -25.00 5.62 -11.55
CA SER A 5 -26.36 6.11 -11.33
C SER A 5 -26.66 6.06 -9.82
N LYS A 6 -26.76 7.24 -9.21
CA LYS A 6 -26.97 7.45 -7.76
C LYS A 6 -26.02 6.62 -6.90
N LEU A 7 -24.78 7.09 -6.75
CA LEU A 7 -23.94 6.66 -5.64
C LEU A 7 -24.75 6.88 -4.35
N ASP A 8 -25.01 5.82 -3.59
CA ASP A 8 -25.69 5.85 -2.29
C ASP A 8 -25.11 7.02 -1.47
N GLU A 9 -25.95 7.84 -0.84
CA GLU A 9 -25.53 9.02 -0.05
C GLU A 9 -24.44 8.63 0.97
N ARG A 10 -24.52 7.40 1.49
CA ARG A 10 -23.50 6.83 2.36
C ARG A 10 -22.13 6.69 1.68
N ILE A 11 -22.08 6.22 0.44
CA ILE A 11 -20.81 6.04 -0.29
C ILE A 11 -20.21 7.39 -0.65
N GLN A 12 -21.06 8.37 -1.01
CA GLN A 12 -20.61 9.75 -1.26
C GLN A 12 -19.90 10.31 -0.03
N SER A 13 -20.53 10.20 1.15
CA SER A 13 -19.91 10.62 2.41
C SER A 13 -18.57 9.93 2.68
N ILE A 14 -18.49 8.60 2.49
CA ILE A 14 -17.22 7.86 2.70
C ILE A 14 -16.12 8.35 1.74
N PHE A 15 -16.46 8.61 0.49
CA PHE A 15 -15.50 9.13 -0.48
C PHE A 15 -15.07 10.56 -0.21
N GLU A 16 -15.98 11.42 0.25
CA GLU A 16 -15.66 12.79 0.67
C GLU A 16 -14.71 12.78 1.87
N ASP A 17 -14.99 11.96 2.88
CA ASP A 17 -14.12 11.79 4.04
C ASP A 17 -12.75 11.24 3.64
N ALA A 18 -12.72 10.21 2.79
CA ALA A 18 -11.48 9.63 2.30
C ALA A 18 -10.67 10.64 1.48
N PHE A 19 -11.32 11.45 0.64
CA PHE A 19 -10.64 12.49 -0.13
C PHE A 19 -10.09 13.59 0.79
N ALA A 20 -10.84 13.99 1.82
CA ALA A 20 -10.39 14.98 2.80
C ALA A 20 -9.15 14.53 3.58
N VAL A 21 -9.06 13.24 3.92
CA VAL A 21 -7.93 12.67 4.69
C VAL A 21 -6.73 12.33 3.79
N LEU A 22 -6.98 11.68 2.64
CA LEU A 22 -5.94 11.13 1.77
C LEU A 22 -5.49 12.10 0.67
N GLY A 23 -6.26 13.15 0.40
CA GLY A 23 -6.05 14.11 -0.69
C GLY A 23 -6.29 13.56 -2.09
N ARG A 24 -6.64 12.27 -2.22
CA ARG A 24 -6.93 11.58 -3.49
C ARG A 24 -7.81 10.36 -3.29
N LEU A 25 -8.59 10.03 -4.31
CA LEU A 25 -9.31 8.76 -4.43
C LEU A 25 -8.65 7.94 -5.55
N ASP A 26 -8.05 6.81 -5.19
CA ASP A 26 -7.46 5.90 -6.16
C ASP A 26 -8.52 4.97 -6.78
N ASN A 27 -8.19 4.34 -7.91
CA ASN A 27 -9.16 3.51 -8.63
C ASN A 27 -9.58 2.26 -7.84
N ILE A 28 -8.75 1.73 -6.93
CA ILE A 28 -9.15 0.58 -6.10
C ILE A 28 -10.25 1.02 -5.15
N SER A 29 -10.10 2.18 -4.50
CA SER A 29 -11.13 2.73 -3.62
C SER A 29 -12.48 2.93 -4.35
N LEU A 30 -12.46 3.36 -5.62
CA LEU A 30 -13.67 3.46 -6.44
C LEU A 30 -14.34 2.10 -6.66
N VAL A 31 -13.56 1.05 -6.95
CA VAL A 31 -14.07 -0.32 -7.12
C VAL A 31 -14.58 -0.88 -5.79
N MET A 32 -13.90 -0.62 -4.68
CA MET A 32 -14.38 -1.03 -3.36
C MET A 32 -15.69 -0.34 -2.96
N GLY A 33 -16.01 0.82 -3.57
CA GLY A 33 -17.28 1.52 -3.40
C GLY A 33 -18.53 0.71 -3.74
N PHE A 34 -18.44 -0.38 -4.51
CA PHE A 34 -19.57 -1.30 -4.70
C PHE A 34 -19.99 -2.02 -3.40
N HIS A 35 -19.12 -2.03 -2.37
CA HIS A 35 -19.36 -2.65 -1.08
C HIS A 35 -18.98 -1.69 0.07
N PRO A 36 -19.91 -0.81 0.52
CA PRO A 36 -19.59 0.30 1.43
C PRO A 36 -18.95 -0.13 2.76
N GLN A 37 -19.46 -1.21 3.36
CA GLN A 37 -18.92 -1.76 4.61
C GLN A 37 -17.48 -2.27 4.46
N TYR A 38 -17.17 -2.86 3.29
CA TYR A 38 -15.82 -3.30 2.98
C TYR A 38 -14.90 -2.12 2.71
N LEU A 39 -15.38 -1.12 1.96
CA LEU A 39 -14.65 0.12 1.70
C LEU A 39 -14.25 0.84 2.99
N GLU A 40 -15.16 1.01 3.95
CA GLU A 40 -14.87 1.63 5.24
C GLU A 40 -13.73 0.90 5.96
N SER A 41 -13.80 -0.44 6.01
CA SER A 41 -12.76 -1.27 6.63
C SER A 41 -11.43 -1.17 5.89
N PHE A 42 -11.48 -1.20 4.55
CA PHE A 42 -10.31 -1.09 3.68
C PHE A 42 -9.57 0.24 3.87
N LEU A 43 -10.28 1.37 3.78
CA LEU A 43 -9.71 2.70 3.95
C LEU A 43 -9.13 2.90 5.35
N LYS A 44 -9.86 2.42 6.37
CA LYS A 44 -9.40 2.46 7.75
C LYS A 44 -8.09 1.70 7.92
N THR A 45 -8.00 0.46 7.42
CA THR A 45 -6.76 -0.34 7.47
C THR A 45 -5.63 0.33 6.69
N GLN A 46 -5.90 0.88 5.50
CA GLN A 46 -4.90 1.58 4.69
C GLN A 46 -4.33 2.79 5.45
N HIS A 47 -5.19 3.60 6.06
CA HIS A 47 -4.79 4.76 6.86
C HIS A 47 -3.91 4.37 8.05
N TYR A 48 -4.30 3.33 8.80
CA TYR A 48 -3.52 2.79 9.91
C TYR A 48 -2.11 2.36 9.48
N LEU A 49 -2.02 1.63 8.37
CA LEU A 49 -0.75 1.08 7.91
C LEU A 49 0.14 2.16 7.29
N LEU A 50 -0.40 3.04 6.45
CA LEU A 50 0.40 3.90 5.59
C LEU A 50 0.55 5.35 6.06
N GLN A 51 -0.32 5.85 6.94
CA GLN A 51 -0.36 7.29 7.26
C GLN A 51 -0.24 7.61 8.73
N MET A 52 -0.80 6.77 9.61
CA MET A 52 -0.72 7.05 11.05
C MET A 52 0.70 6.91 11.61
N ASP A 53 0.95 7.58 12.73
CA ASP A 53 2.18 7.42 13.50
C ASP A 53 2.44 5.96 13.85
N GLY A 54 3.69 5.54 13.71
CA GLY A 54 4.09 4.16 13.90
C GLY A 54 5.60 3.98 13.86
N PRO A 55 6.10 2.77 14.14
CA PRO A 55 7.53 2.52 14.35
C PRO A 55 8.38 2.65 13.08
N LEU A 56 7.75 2.63 11.90
CA LEU A 56 8.42 2.80 10.60
C LEU A 56 8.09 4.18 10.01
N SER A 57 9.09 4.82 9.39
CA SER A 57 8.89 6.05 8.63
C SER A 57 7.96 5.81 7.43
N LEU A 58 7.21 6.84 7.02
CA LEU A 58 6.22 6.73 5.93
C LEU A 58 6.83 6.19 4.63
N HIS A 59 7.99 6.72 4.20
CA HIS A 59 8.68 6.24 3.01
C HIS A 59 9.06 4.75 3.11
N CYS A 60 9.51 4.26 4.28
CA CYS A 60 9.81 2.83 4.43
C CYS A 60 8.56 1.97 4.21
N ARG A 61 7.39 2.42 4.69
CA ARG A 61 6.14 1.68 4.52
C ARG A 61 5.72 1.59 3.06
N HIS A 62 5.80 2.69 2.32
CA HIS A 62 5.52 2.69 0.88
C HIS A 62 6.54 1.82 0.13
N TYR A 63 7.83 1.86 0.49
CA TYR A 63 8.83 1.00 -0.14
C TYR A 63 8.57 -0.51 0.12
N ILE A 64 8.16 -0.88 1.33
CA ILE A 64 7.71 -2.25 1.64
C ILE A 64 6.50 -2.63 0.77
N GLY A 65 5.56 -1.71 0.56
CA GLY A 65 4.44 -1.87 -0.37
C GLY A 65 4.91 -2.14 -1.82
N ILE A 66 5.89 -1.38 -2.31
CA ILE A 66 6.53 -1.61 -3.62
C ILE A 66 7.13 -3.02 -3.69
N MET A 67 7.92 -3.40 -2.69
CA MET A 67 8.54 -4.73 -2.62
C MET A 67 7.51 -5.85 -2.67
N ALA A 68 6.41 -5.73 -1.91
CA ALA A 68 5.34 -6.72 -1.88
C ALA A 68 4.60 -6.80 -3.22
N ALA A 69 4.20 -5.67 -3.80
CA ALA A 69 3.51 -5.62 -5.08
C ALA A 69 4.36 -6.16 -6.24
N ALA A 70 5.67 -5.87 -6.23
CA ALA A 70 6.61 -6.34 -7.24
C ALA A 70 6.73 -7.87 -7.27
N ARG A 71 6.56 -8.58 -6.13
CA ARG A 71 6.57 -10.06 -6.08
C ARG A 71 5.48 -10.70 -6.92
N HIS A 72 4.40 -9.96 -7.18
CA HIS A 72 3.24 -10.40 -7.97
C HIS A 72 3.15 -9.67 -9.32
N GLN A 73 4.18 -8.92 -9.72
CA GLN A 73 4.21 -8.13 -10.96
C GLN A 73 3.01 -7.17 -11.08
N CYS A 74 2.52 -6.66 -9.94
CA CYS A 74 1.37 -5.76 -9.92
C CYS A 74 1.80 -4.32 -10.21
N THR A 75 1.96 -3.97 -11.50
CA THR A 75 2.42 -2.64 -11.92
C THR A 75 1.54 -1.50 -11.38
N TYR A 76 0.24 -1.71 -11.23
CA TYR A 76 -0.67 -0.72 -10.66
C TYR A 76 -0.28 -0.34 -9.23
N LEU A 77 -0.13 -1.32 -8.33
CA LEU A 77 0.24 -1.07 -6.94
C LEU A 77 1.69 -0.60 -6.80
N VAL A 78 2.59 -1.11 -7.65
CA VAL A 78 3.97 -0.61 -7.71
C VAL A 78 3.97 0.90 -8.00
N ASN A 79 3.29 1.34 -9.06
CA ASN A 79 3.25 2.76 -9.41
C ASN A 79 2.54 3.62 -8.35
N LEU A 80 1.47 3.09 -7.75
CA LEU A 80 0.77 3.74 -6.65
C LEU A 80 1.71 4.03 -5.48
N HIS A 81 2.44 3.01 -5.02
CA HIS A 81 3.36 3.17 -3.89
C HIS A 81 4.64 3.93 -4.25
N VAL A 82 5.12 3.86 -5.51
CA VAL A 82 6.24 4.69 -5.99
C VAL A 82 5.90 6.18 -5.89
N ASN A 83 4.71 6.57 -6.36
CA ASN A 83 4.27 7.96 -6.30
C ASN A 83 4.17 8.44 -4.84
N ASP A 84 3.54 7.65 -3.96
CA ASP A 84 3.41 8.01 -2.55
C ASP A 84 4.77 8.04 -1.84
N PHE A 85 5.66 7.08 -2.13
CA PHE A 85 7.03 7.03 -1.60
C PHE A 85 7.79 8.32 -1.88
N LEU A 86 7.73 8.81 -3.12
CA LEU A 86 8.36 10.07 -3.52
C LEU A 86 7.68 11.27 -2.87
N GLN A 87 6.34 11.27 -2.76
CA GLN A 87 5.58 12.35 -2.14
C GLN A 87 5.92 12.55 -0.66
N VAL A 88 6.19 11.47 0.08
CA VAL A 88 6.60 11.53 1.49
C VAL A 88 8.12 11.69 1.70
N GLY A 89 8.87 12.03 0.63
CA GLY A 89 10.29 12.36 0.69
C GLY A 89 11.24 11.15 0.69
N GLY A 90 10.82 10.01 0.14
CA GLY A 90 11.68 8.84 -0.06
C GLY A 90 12.80 9.12 -1.07
N ASP A 91 13.98 8.52 -0.84
CA ASP A 91 15.13 8.66 -1.75
C ASP A 91 14.89 7.91 -3.07
N PRO A 92 14.84 8.61 -4.23
CA PRO A 92 14.61 7.98 -5.53
C PRO A 92 15.61 6.88 -5.88
N LYS A 93 16.83 6.90 -5.31
CA LYS A 93 17.84 5.87 -5.57
C LYS A 93 17.36 4.47 -5.23
N TRP A 94 16.54 4.32 -4.20
CA TRP A 94 16.01 3.02 -3.77
C TRP A 94 15.15 2.36 -4.85
N LEU A 95 14.64 3.14 -5.82
CA LEU A 95 13.80 2.64 -6.91
C LEU A 95 14.61 2.04 -8.06
N ASN A 96 15.94 2.17 -8.07
CA ASN A 96 16.81 1.59 -9.10
C ASN A 96 17.09 0.10 -8.89
N GLY A 97 16.80 -0.43 -7.70
CA GLY A 97 17.05 -1.82 -7.34
C GLY A 97 16.98 -2.02 -5.83
N LEU A 98 16.81 -3.26 -5.38
CA LEU A 98 16.76 -3.57 -3.95
C LEU A 98 18.10 -3.26 -3.27
N GLU A 99 19.20 -3.45 -3.98
CA GLU A 99 20.56 -3.16 -3.57
C GLU A 99 20.82 -1.69 -3.20
N GLU A 100 20.01 -0.77 -3.72
CA GLU A 100 20.10 0.66 -3.41
C GLU A 100 19.33 1.06 -2.14
N ALA A 101 18.50 0.16 -1.59
CA ALA A 101 17.79 0.37 -0.34
C ALA A 101 18.68 0.04 0.88
N PRO A 102 18.39 0.55 2.09
CA PRO A 102 19.10 0.19 3.31
C PRO A 102 19.14 -1.33 3.55
N GLN A 103 20.25 -1.82 4.10
CA GLN A 103 20.46 -3.26 4.38
C GLN A 103 19.30 -3.92 5.14
N LYS A 104 18.67 -3.19 6.06
CA LYS A 104 17.50 -3.69 6.80
C LYS A 104 16.31 -4.03 5.89
N LEU A 105 16.07 -3.25 4.85
CA LEU A 105 15.02 -3.51 3.85
C LEU A 105 15.46 -4.58 2.85
N GLN A 106 16.75 -4.65 2.51
CA GLN A 106 17.28 -5.75 1.68
C GLN A 106 17.07 -7.11 2.35
N ALA A 107 17.36 -7.21 3.66
CA ALA A 107 17.16 -8.42 4.45
C ALA A 107 15.68 -8.86 4.48
N LEU A 108 14.75 -7.89 4.46
CA LEU A 108 13.31 -8.17 4.38
C LEU A 108 12.91 -8.81 3.03
N GLY A 109 13.73 -8.69 1.99
CA GLY A 109 13.45 -9.22 0.66
C GLY A 109 13.22 -10.73 0.63
N GLU A 110 14.01 -11.51 1.37
CA GLU A 110 13.82 -12.97 1.42
C GLU A 110 12.54 -13.34 2.18
N LEU A 111 12.28 -12.66 3.31
CA LEU A 111 11.04 -12.87 4.06
C LEU A 111 9.81 -12.54 3.21
N ASN A 112 9.81 -11.40 2.51
CA ASN A 112 8.75 -11.01 1.59
C ASN A 112 8.53 -12.06 0.48
N LYS A 113 9.61 -12.61 -0.08
CA LYS A 113 9.54 -13.69 -1.07
C LYS A 113 8.87 -14.95 -0.52
N ILE A 114 9.16 -15.35 0.71
CA ILE A 114 8.54 -16.51 1.35
C ILE A 114 7.06 -16.24 1.60
N LEU A 115 6.73 -15.11 2.22
CA LEU A 115 5.34 -14.74 2.53
C LEU A 115 4.45 -14.66 1.28
N ALA A 116 4.99 -14.12 0.18
CA ALA A 116 4.24 -13.95 -1.07
C ALA A 116 3.96 -15.26 -1.82
N HIS A 117 4.85 -16.25 -1.72
CA HIS A 117 4.81 -17.44 -2.60
C HIS A 117 4.61 -18.76 -1.86
N ARG A 118 5.20 -18.93 -0.68
CA ARG A 118 5.17 -20.18 0.11
C ARG A 118 5.20 -19.86 1.62
N PRO A 119 4.17 -19.20 2.17
CA PRO A 119 4.17 -18.71 3.56
C PRO A 119 4.36 -19.82 4.61
N TRP A 120 3.98 -21.06 4.30
CA TRP A 120 4.17 -22.23 5.17
C TRP A 120 5.65 -22.66 5.35
N LEU A 121 6.58 -22.11 4.56
CA LEU A 121 8.02 -22.33 4.74
C LEU A 121 8.66 -21.36 5.74
N LEU A 122 7.89 -20.45 6.32
CA LEU A 122 8.40 -19.52 7.32
C LEU A 122 8.81 -20.29 8.59
N THR A 123 10.04 -20.04 9.05
CA THR A 123 10.60 -20.64 10.26
C THR A 123 11.16 -19.55 11.18
N LYS A 124 11.52 -19.91 12.42
CA LYS A 124 12.09 -18.97 13.41
C LYS A 124 13.39 -18.32 12.94
N GLU A 125 14.18 -19.02 12.14
CA GLU A 125 15.46 -18.53 11.59
C GLU A 125 15.25 -17.38 10.59
N HIS A 126 14.02 -17.15 10.11
CA HIS A 126 13.69 -15.99 9.27
C HIS A 126 13.30 -14.75 10.10
N ILE A 127 13.11 -14.90 11.41
CA ILE A 127 12.67 -13.86 12.35
C ILE A 127 13.79 -13.45 13.30
N GLU A 128 14.66 -14.40 13.67
CA GLU A 128 15.88 -14.21 14.47
C GLU A 128 17.03 -13.60 13.66
#